data_AF-I6CQN6-F1
#
_entry.id   AF-I6CQN6-F1
#
_cell.length_a   1.000
_cell.length_b   1.000
_cell.length_c   1.000
_cell.angle_alpha   90.00
_cell.angle_beta   90.00
_cell.angle_gamma   90.00
#
_symmetry.space_group_name_H-M   'P 1'
#
loop_
_entity.id
_entity.type
_entity.pdbx_description
1 polymer ?
#
loop_
_entity_poly.entity_id
_entity_poly.type
_entity_poly.pdbx_seq_one_letter_code
_entity_poly.pdbx_strand_id
1 'polypeptide(L)'
;MKKLLLICLPVLLTGCSAFNQLVEHMQTAMLEYQCDEKPLTVKLNNPRQEVSFVYDNQLLHLKQGISASGARYTDGIYVFWSKGDEATVYKRDRIVLNNCQLQNPQR
;
A
#
# COMPACT_ATOMS: atom_id res chain seq x y z
N MET A 1 -4.13 49.95 -25.75
CA MET A 1 -3.51 48.61 -25.89
C MET A 1 -2.35 48.50 -24.91
N LYS A 2 -2.18 47.36 -24.20
CA LYS A 2 -1.02 47.03 -23.32
C LYS A 2 -1.09 47.34 -21.80
N LYS A 3 -2.24 47.12 -21.14
CA LYS A 3 -2.28 47.01 -19.65
C LYS A 3 -3.21 45.91 -19.10
N LEU A 4 -3.79 45.07 -19.96
CA LEU A 4 -4.79 44.06 -19.55
C LEU A 4 -4.27 42.61 -19.56
N LEU A 5 -2.97 42.41 -19.70
CA LEU A 5 -2.34 41.09 -19.83
C LEU A 5 -1.62 40.60 -18.57
N LEU A 6 -1.74 41.33 -17.45
CA LEU A 6 -0.92 41.11 -16.25
C LEU A 6 -1.68 40.54 -15.04
N ILE A 7 -2.98 40.23 -15.16
CA ILE A 7 -3.81 39.81 -14.01
C ILE A 7 -4.10 38.30 -13.97
N CYS A 8 -3.86 37.54 -15.05
CA CYS A 8 -4.17 36.11 -15.08
C CYS A 8 -3.05 35.18 -14.55
N LEU A 9 -1.90 35.70 -14.11
CA LEU A 9 -0.77 34.86 -13.71
C LEU A 9 -0.89 34.13 -12.35
N PRO A 10 -1.58 34.62 -11.31
CA PRO A 10 -1.47 33.99 -9.98
C PRO A 10 -2.42 32.80 -9.77
N VAL A 11 -3.36 32.53 -10.68
CA VAL A 11 -4.36 31.46 -10.51
C VAL A 11 -3.82 30.06 -10.87
N LEU A 12 -2.72 29.98 -11.63
CA LEU A 12 -2.15 28.70 -12.06
C LEU A 12 -1.33 28.00 -10.95
N LEU A 13 -0.97 28.69 -9.87
CA LEU A 13 -0.10 28.14 -8.81
C LEU A 13 -0.85 27.44 -7.66
N THR A 14 -2.19 27.57 -7.56
CA THR A 14 -2.97 26.92 -6.49
C THR A 14 -3.53 25.54 -6.87
N GLY A 15 -3.30 25.06 -8.10
CA GLY A 15 -3.85 23.80 -8.60
C GLY A 15 -3.15 22.51 -8.14
N CYS A 16 -1.96 22.58 -7.53
CA CYS A 16 -1.18 21.37 -7.21
C CYS A 16 -1.67 20.62 -5.97
N SER A 17 -2.25 21.30 -4.97
CA SER A 17 -2.64 20.66 -3.70
C SER A 17 -3.88 19.77 -3.86
N ALA A 18 -4.86 20.19 -4.66
CA ALA A 18 -6.06 19.41 -4.94
C ALA A 18 -5.77 18.17 -5.79
N PHE A 19 -4.80 18.27 -6.71
CA PHE A 19 -4.35 17.14 -7.52
C PHE A 19 -3.71 16.04 -6.67
N ASN A 20 -2.91 16.40 -5.66
CA ASN A 20 -2.24 15.42 -4.79
C ASN A 20 -3.24 14.57 -4.00
N GLN A 21 -4.33 15.14 -3.48
CA GLN A 21 -5.36 14.37 -2.75
C GLN A 21 -6.17 13.45 -3.67
N LEU A 22 -6.40 13.85 -4.93
CA LEU A 22 -7.04 12.99 -5.93
C LEU A 22 -6.13 11.84 -6.37
N VAL A 23 -4.81 12.07 -6.46
CA VAL A 23 -3.82 11.03 -6.77
C VAL A 23 -3.65 10.05 -5.61
N GLU A 24 -3.65 10.50 -4.35
CA GLU A 24 -3.55 9.61 -3.17
C GLU A 24 -4.66 8.56 -3.12
N HIS A 25 -5.90 8.93 -3.49
CA HIS A 25 -7.03 8.00 -3.49
C HIS A 25 -6.95 6.95 -4.61
N MET A 26 -6.15 7.20 -5.66
CA MET A 26 -5.93 6.26 -6.75
C MET A 26 -4.75 5.30 -6.51
N GLN A 27 -3.98 5.47 -5.43
CA GLN A 27 -2.73 4.73 -5.17
C GLN A 27 -2.87 3.62 -4.11
N THR A 28 -4.09 3.15 -3.86
CA THR A 28 -4.31 1.91 -3.10
C THR A 28 -4.32 0.74 -4.08
N ALA A 29 -3.22 -0.02 -4.15
CA ALA A 29 -3.13 -1.23 -4.95
C ALA A 29 -3.76 -2.40 -4.18
N MET A 30 -4.58 -3.20 -4.84
CA MET A 30 -5.12 -4.44 -4.27
C MET A 30 -4.31 -5.61 -4.83
N LEU A 31 -3.64 -6.33 -3.94
CA LEU A 31 -2.78 -7.48 -4.23
C LEU A 31 -3.48 -8.75 -3.75
N GLU A 32 -3.65 -9.70 -4.65
CA GLU A 32 -4.27 -10.99 -4.34
C GLU A 32 -3.19 -12.07 -4.30
N TYR A 33 -3.03 -12.67 -3.13
CA TYR A 33 -2.11 -13.76 -2.89
C TYR A 33 -2.86 -15.07 -2.69
N GLN A 34 -2.34 -16.12 -3.29
CA GLN A 34 -2.77 -17.49 -3.01
C GLN A 34 -1.75 -18.12 -2.07
N CYS A 35 -2.15 -18.35 -0.81
CA CYS A 35 -1.33 -19.07 0.17
C CYS A 35 -1.78 -20.54 0.27
N ASP A 36 -0.94 -21.37 0.86
CA ASP A 36 -1.24 -22.79 1.07
C ASP A 36 -2.46 -22.98 2.01
N GLU A 37 -2.61 -22.11 3.01
CA GLU A 37 -3.67 -22.22 4.01
C GLU A 37 -4.99 -21.56 3.57
N LYS A 38 -4.92 -20.32 3.07
CA LYS A 38 -6.08 -19.55 2.60
C LYS A 38 -5.68 -18.42 1.64
N PRO A 39 -6.56 -18.00 0.72
CA PRO A 39 -6.31 -16.81 -0.09
C PRO A 39 -6.22 -15.56 0.78
N LEU A 40 -5.34 -14.65 0.41
CA LEU A 40 -5.08 -13.41 1.12
C LEU A 40 -5.18 -12.22 0.18
N THR A 41 -6.07 -11.29 0.50
CA THR A 41 -6.19 -10.02 -0.21
C THR A 41 -5.57 -8.90 0.62
N VAL A 42 -4.55 -8.25 0.06
CA VAL A 42 -3.81 -7.17 0.69
C VAL A 42 -4.07 -5.86 -0.05
N LYS A 43 -4.49 -4.83 0.68
CA LYS A 43 -4.59 -3.46 0.17
C LYS A 43 -3.32 -2.72 0.55
N LEU A 44 -2.47 -2.43 -0.42
CA LEU A 44 -1.24 -1.66 -0.27
C LEU A 44 -1.52 -0.19 -0.55
N ASN A 45 -1.34 0.65 0.46
CA ASN A 45 -1.36 2.10 0.33
C ASN A 45 0.08 2.61 0.21
N ASN A 46 0.52 2.86 -1.03
CA ASN A 46 1.89 3.29 -1.31
C ASN A 46 2.25 4.65 -0.66
N PRO A 47 1.41 5.70 -0.76
CA PRO A 47 1.71 7.00 -0.11
C PRO A 47 1.88 6.91 1.39
N ARG A 48 1.05 6.10 2.06
CA ARG A 48 1.08 5.95 3.52
C ARG A 48 2.04 4.87 3.99
N GLN A 49 2.62 4.11 3.07
CA GLN A 49 3.47 2.96 3.39
C GLN A 49 2.77 1.99 4.36
N GLU A 50 1.49 1.73 4.09
CA GLU A 50 0.63 0.90 4.93
C GLU A 50 0.04 -0.23 4.12
N VAL A 51 -0.13 -1.39 4.74
CA VAL A 51 -0.89 -2.51 4.18
C VAL A 51 -2.06 -2.82 5.07
N SER A 52 -3.17 -3.19 4.45
CA SER A 52 -4.37 -3.62 5.17
C SER A 52 -4.89 -4.92 4.59
N PHE A 53 -5.17 -5.89 5.43
CA PHE A 53 -5.75 -7.17 5.02
C PHE A 53 -6.66 -7.72 6.09
N VAL A 54 -7.57 -8.62 5.69
CA VAL A 54 -8.48 -9.28 6.62
C VAL A 54 -7.90 -10.63 7.01
N TYR A 55 -7.77 -10.87 8.31
CA TYR A 55 -7.35 -12.16 8.87
C TYR A 55 -8.29 -12.52 10.02
N ASP A 56 -8.91 -13.71 9.95
CA ASP A 56 -9.89 -14.21 10.92
C ASP A 56 -11.04 -13.20 11.18
N ASN A 57 -11.61 -12.66 10.10
CA ASN A 57 -12.65 -11.62 10.10
C ASN A 57 -12.26 -10.28 10.76
N GLN A 58 -11.00 -10.10 11.13
CA GLN A 58 -10.47 -8.84 11.63
C GLN A 58 -9.70 -8.11 10.53
N LEU A 59 -10.04 -6.84 10.28
CA LEU A 59 -9.24 -5.97 9.42
C LEU A 59 -7.99 -5.53 10.19
N LEU A 60 -6.82 -5.86 9.66
CA LEU A 60 -5.53 -5.50 10.19
C LEU A 60 -4.94 -4.36 9.36
N HIS A 61 -4.28 -3.42 10.05
CA HIS A 61 -3.58 -2.29 9.45
C HIS A 61 -2.14 -2.31 9.94
N LEU A 62 -1.18 -2.49 9.03
CA LEU A 62 0.23 -2.59 9.37
C LEU A 62 1.02 -1.49 8.66
N LYS A 63 2.01 -0.96 9.35
CA LYS A 63 2.88 0.09 8.86
C LYS A 63 4.19 -0.50 8.35
N GLN A 64 4.80 0.12 7.35
CA GLN A 64 6.09 -0.32 6.85
C GLN A 64 7.14 -0.24 7.95
N GLY A 65 7.87 -1.34 8.14
CA GLY A 65 8.99 -1.47 9.05
C GLY A 65 10.29 -1.68 8.29
N ILE A 66 11.40 -1.53 9.01
CA ILE A 66 12.74 -1.76 8.45
C ILE A 66 12.88 -3.23 8.07
N SER A 67 13.39 -3.48 6.86
CA SER A 67 13.69 -4.81 6.34
C SER A 67 15.02 -4.81 5.61
N ALA A 68 15.78 -5.90 5.71
CA ALA A 68 17.02 -6.10 4.95
C ALA A 68 16.75 -6.52 3.50
N SER A 69 15.63 -7.20 3.24
CA SER A 69 15.24 -7.68 1.91
C SER A 69 13.72 -7.72 1.80
N GLY A 70 13.18 -7.18 0.71
CA GLY A 70 11.74 -7.09 0.50
C GLY A 70 11.07 -6.03 1.37
N ALA A 71 9.74 -6.01 1.37
CA ALA A 71 8.94 -5.08 2.15
C ALA A 71 8.38 -5.77 3.39
N ARG A 72 8.64 -5.21 4.57
CA ARG A 72 8.11 -5.68 5.84
C ARG A 72 7.12 -4.66 6.35
N TYR A 73 5.96 -5.13 6.79
CA TYR A 73 4.94 -4.32 7.43
C TYR A 73 4.56 -4.97 8.76
N THR A 74 4.42 -4.17 9.81
CA THR A 74 4.09 -4.69 11.15
C THR A 74 3.28 -3.68 11.96
N ASP A 75 2.48 -4.19 12.89
CA ASP A 75 1.79 -3.45 13.95
C ASP A 75 2.31 -3.85 15.35
N GLY A 76 3.37 -4.66 15.42
CA GLY A 76 3.94 -5.24 16.63
C GLY A 76 3.38 -6.62 17.00
N ILE A 77 2.22 -7.02 16.48
CA ILE A 77 1.64 -8.36 16.70
C ILE A 77 1.69 -9.18 15.42
N TYR A 78 1.28 -8.61 14.31
CA TYR A 78 1.34 -9.22 12.99
C TYR A 78 2.53 -8.66 12.21
N VAL A 79 3.07 -9.49 11.33
CA VAL A 79 4.08 -9.09 10.36
C VAL A 79 3.68 -9.63 9.01
N PHE A 80 3.49 -8.75 8.05
CA PHE A 80 3.39 -9.11 6.64
C PHE A 80 4.74 -8.83 5.99
N TRP A 81 5.37 -9.88 5.46
CA TRP A 81 6.65 -9.77 4.78
C TRP A 81 6.49 -10.24 3.34
N SER A 82 6.76 -9.35 2.39
CA SER A 82 6.72 -9.64 0.97
C SER A 82 8.11 -9.53 0.35
N LYS A 83 8.42 -10.45 -0.55
CA LYS A 83 9.69 -10.52 -1.28
C LYS A 83 9.42 -10.95 -2.72
N GLY A 84 9.52 -10.00 -3.65
CA GLY A 84 9.11 -10.25 -5.03
C GLY A 84 7.62 -10.58 -5.09
N ASP A 85 7.28 -11.73 -5.67
CA ASP A 85 5.90 -12.22 -5.79
C ASP A 85 5.46 -13.08 -4.59
N GLU A 86 6.38 -13.37 -3.67
CA GLU A 86 6.09 -14.19 -2.49
C GLU A 86 5.76 -13.33 -1.27
N ALA A 87 4.89 -13.83 -0.40
CA ALA A 87 4.60 -13.25 0.89
C ALA A 87 4.48 -14.30 2.00
N THR A 88 4.70 -13.85 3.23
CA THR A 88 4.52 -14.66 4.44
C THR A 88 3.92 -13.77 5.53
N VAL A 89 2.95 -14.31 6.26
CA VAL A 89 2.32 -13.61 7.39
C VAL A 89 2.67 -14.30 8.69
N TYR A 90 3.18 -13.51 9.63
CA TYR A 90 3.49 -13.94 10.98
C TYR A 90 2.51 -13.32 11.96
N LYS A 91 2.18 -14.07 13.01
CA LYS A 91 1.49 -13.60 14.21
C LYS A 91 2.40 -13.88 15.40
N ARG A 92 2.97 -12.81 15.95
CA ARG A 92 4.08 -12.82 16.90
C ARG A 92 5.26 -13.56 16.29
N ASP A 93 5.53 -14.78 16.74
CA ASP A 93 6.65 -15.61 16.28
C ASP A 93 6.21 -16.83 15.47
N ARG A 94 4.92 -16.93 15.10
CA ARG A 94 4.39 -18.08 14.34
C ARG A 94 3.98 -17.66 12.94
N ILE A 95 4.34 -18.47 11.96
CA ILE A 95 3.83 -18.33 10.59
C ILE A 95 2.36 -18.76 10.60
N VAL A 96 1.49 -17.86 10.13
CA VAL A 96 0.04 -18.10 10.03
C VAL A 96 -0.44 -18.22 8.58
N LEU A 97 0.32 -17.64 7.65
CA LEU A 97 0.16 -17.85 6.21
C LEU A 97 1.54 -18.01 5.60
N ASN A 98 1.75 -19.10 4.89
CA ASN A 98 3.02 -19.41 4.24
C ASN A 98 2.86 -19.53 2.72
N ASN A 99 3.99 -19.37 2.02
CA ASN A 99 4.09 -19.58 0.58
C ASN A 99 3.00 -18.84 -0.22
N CYS A 100 2.69 -17.60 0.19
CA CYS A 100 1.68 -16.80 -0.47
C CYS A 100 2.22 -16.28 -1.81
N GLN A 101 1.66 -16.73 -2.92
CA GLN A 101 2.10 -16.35 -4.27
C GLN A 101 1.15 -15.32 -4.87
N LEU A 102 1.68 -14.18 -5.33
CA LEU A 102 0.93 -13.12 -5.97
C LEU A 102 0.32 -13.63 -7.29
N GLN A 103 -1.01 -13.56 -7.42
CA GLN A 103 -1.71 -14.12 -8.57
C GLN A 103 -1.72 -13.19 -9.78
N ASN A 104 -1.69 -11.89 -9.54
CA ASN A 104 -1.69 -10.89 -10.61
C ASN A 104 -0.61 -9.83 -10.34
N PRO A 105 0.67 -10.13 -10.61
CA PRO A 105 1.70 -9.10 -10.60
C PRO A 105 1.36 -8.08 -11.68
N GLN A 106 0.90 -6.89 -11.27
CA GLN A 106 0.74 -5.75 -12.16
C GLN A 106 2.14 -5.35 -12.65
N ARG A 107 2.52 -5.83 -13.84
CA ARG A 107 3.79 -5.56 -14.50
C ARG A 107 3.71 -4.34 -15.41
#